data_AF-A0A9R0VU48-F1
#
_entry.id   AF-A0A9R0VU48-F1
#
_cell.length_a   1.000
_cell.length_b   1.000
_cell.length_c   1.000
_cell.angle_alpha   90.00
_cell.angle_beta   90.00
_cell.angle_gamma   90.00
#
_symmetry.space_group_name_H-M   'P 1'
#
loop_
_entity.id
_entity.type
_entity.pdbx_description
1 polymer ?
#
loop_
_entity_poly.entity_id
_entity_poly.type
_entity_poly.pdbx_seq_one_letter_code
_entity_poly.pdbx_strand_id
1 'polypeptide(L)'
;MPSWPNSNETSDDDDEFMSEFSSMQMEYFQTPETVIDPSFCGLVIESDRRCILHRQRAGKFVAFEGTDTGRRFIGCATEDGVNCGVLEWVDAPWPVILQRCLTKLWDMYHEQNLGRAQDNEAHGTEVAKLHKELDSLANQYSQLVDDVSKLFDYQDGIKSHDMDCTSQAINELKEKKRRLEEQAKIELQMEKLKLKKEQSHC
;
A
#
# COMPACT_ATOMS: atom_id res chain seq x y z
N MET A 1 13.20 -82.34 -13.41
CA MET A 1 12.83 -80.95 -13.07
C MET A 1 13.94 -80.05 -13.58
N PRO A 2 13.69 -79.13 -14.53
CA PRO A 2 14.64 -78.07 -14.84
C PRO A 2 14.24 -76.79 -14.10
N SER A 3 15.19 -76.27 -13.33
CA SER A 3 15.14 -74.99 -12.63
C SER A 3 15.35 -73.84 -13.62
N TRP A 4 14.54 -72.79 -13.53
CA TRP A 4 14.76 -71.55 -14.29
C TRP A 4 15.49 -70.54 -13.41
N PRO A 5 16.50 -69.81 -13.92
CA PRO A 5 17.16 -68.75 -13.18
C PRO A 5 16.33 -67.46 -13.24
N ASN A 6 16.30 -66.79 -12.10
CA ASN A 6 15.80 -65.43 -11.93
C ASN A 6 16.79 -64.47 -12.61
N SER A 7 16.38 -63.83 -13.70
CA SER A 7 17.08 -62.69 -14.29
C SER A 7 16.17 -61.47 -14.22
N ASN A 8 16.50 -60.63 -13.25
CA ASN A 8 16.00 -59.28 -13.04
C ASN A 8 16.77 -58.35 -13.99
N GLU A 9 16.12 -57.81 -15.03
CA GLU A 9 16.67 -56.69 -15.80
C GLU A 9 15.52 -55.75 -16.21
N THR A 10 15.42 -54.65 -15.47
CA THR A 10 15.00 -53.28 -15.80
C THR A 10 14.15 -52.99 -17.05
N SER A 11 13.02 -52.31 -16.84
CA SER A 11 12.42 -51.32 -17.74
C SER A 11 11.55 -50.37 -16.92
N ASP A 12 12.18 -49.51 -16.11
CA ASP A 12 11.56 -48.38 -15.39
C ASP A 12 11.40 -47.18 -16.36
N ASP A 13 10.52 -47.29 -17.36
CA ASP A 13 10.28 -46.21 -18.34
C ASP A 13 8.78 -46.09 -18.75
N ASP A 14 7.85 -46.61 -17.94
CA ASP A 14 6.40 -46.58 -18.24
C ASP A 14 5.63 -45.52 -17.41
N ASP A 15 6.30 -44.84 -16.48
CA ASP A 15 5.65 -43.90 -15.55
C ASP A 15 5.43 -42.51 -16.14
N GLU A 16 6.26 -42.11 -17.11
CA GLU A 16 6.19 -40.78 -17.73
C GLU A 16 4.98 -40.66 -18.67
N PHE A 17 4.67 -41.73 -19.42
CA PHE A 17 3.51 -41.78 -20.32
C PHE A 17 2.17 -41.74 -19.59
N MET A 18 2.09 -42.37 -18.41
CA MET A 18 0.89 -42.37 -17.56
C MET A 18 0.73 -41.06 -16.79
N SER A 19 1.84 -40.37 -16.49
CA SER A 19 1.83 -39.04 -15.84
C SER A 19 1.34 -37.95 -16.79
N GLU A 20 1.78 -37.96 -18.05
CA GLU A 20 1.33 -37.00 -19.06
C GLU A 20 -0.17 -37.20 -19.42
N PHE A 21 -0.63 -38.45 -19.48
CA PHE A 21 -2.05 -38.78 -19.71
C PHE A 21 -2.95 -38.34 -18.54
N SER A 22 -2.48 -38.48 -17.29
CA SER A 22 -3.20 -38.06 -16.09
C SER A 22 -3.23 -36.53 -15.93
N SER A 23 -2.13 -35.86 -16.30
CA SER A 23 -2.03 -34.40 -16.37
C SER A 23 -2.99 -33.81 -17.42
N MET A 24 -3.06 -34.42 -18.62
CA MET A 24 -4.02 -34.01 -19.64
C MET A 24 -5.47 -34.28 -19.23
N GLN A 25 -5.77 -35.33 -18.46
CA GLN A 25 -7.14 -35.66 -18.03
C GLN A 25 -7.70 -34.77 -16.91
N MET A 26 -6.86 -34.20 -16.03
CA MET A 26 -7.34 -33.23 -15.05
C MET A 26 -7.79 -31.90 -15.68
N GLU A 27 -7.26 -31.55 -16.84
CA GLU A 27 -7.66 -30.36 -17.61
C GLU A 27 -9.11 -30.49 -18.14
N TYR A 28 -9.58 -31.73 -18.36
CA TYR A 28 -10.94 -32.01 -18.88
C TYR A 28 -12.07 -31.91 -17.84
N PHE A 29 -11.77 -31.71 -16.56
CA PHE A 29 -12.78 -31.58 -15.51
C PHE A 29 -12.87 -30.18 -14.91
N GLN A 30 -12.45 -29.14 -15.64
CA GLN A 30 -12.66 -27.78 -15.19
C GLN A 30 -14.11 -27.34 -15.43
N THR A 31 -14.87 -27.11 -14.35
CA THR A 31 -16.09 -26.29 -14.41
C THR A 31 -15.73 -24.92 -14.96
N PRO A 32 -16.30 -24.51 -16.11
CA PRO A 32 -16.05 -23.19 -16.67
C PRO A 32 -16.51 -22.08 -15.73
N GLU A 33 -15.92 -20.90 -15.86
CA GLU A 33 -16.51 -19.69 -15.27
C GLU A 33 -17.97 -19.53 -15.73
N THR A 34 -18.81 -18.94 -14.89
CA THR A 34 -20.25 -18.84 -15.16
C THR A 34 -20.74 -17.40 -15.18
N VAL A 35 -21.67 -17.11 -16.10
CA VAL A 35 -22.41 -15.85 -16.15
C VAL A 35 -23.88 -16.08 -15.77
N ILE A 36 -24.49 -15.06 -15.15
CA ILE A 36 -25.89 -15.13 -14.74
C ILE A 36 -26.80 -14.92 -15.95
N ASP A 37 -27.62 -15.93 -16.25
CA ASP A 37 -28.76 -15.81 -17.18
C ASP A 37 -30.07 -15.99 -16.39
N PRO A 38 -30.88 -14.93 -16.19
CA PRO A 38 -32.16 -15.02 -15.49
C PRO A 38 -33.15 -16.03 -16.08
N SER A 39 -33.02 -16.34 -17.38
CA SER A 39 -33.85 -17.33 -18.06
C SER A 39 -33.39 -18.78 -17.83
N PHE A 40 -32.16 -18.96 -17.35
CA PHE A 40 -31.53 -20.25 -17.12
C PHE A 40 -30.64 -20.25 -15.87
N CYS A 41 -31.26 -20.12 -14.70
CA CYS A 41 -30.57 -20.15 -13.41
C CYS A 41 -31.28 -21.01 -12.36
N GLY A 42 -30.64 -21.20 -11.21
CA GLY A 42 -31.19 -21.91 -10.05
C GLY A 42 -30.95 -23.42 -10.06
N LEU A 43 -31.54 -24.12 -9.08
CA LEU A 43 -31.34 -25.56 -8.91
C LEU A 43 -32.19 -26.38 -9.88
N VAL A 44 -31.68 -27.55 -10.27
CA VAL A 44 -32.43 -28.52 -11.08
C VAL A 44 -33.43 -29.25 -10.18
N ILE A 45 -34.71 -28.92 -10.32
CA ILE A 45 -35.78 -29.48 -9.48
C ILE A 45 -36.26 -30.84 -10.01
N GLU A 46 -36.26 -31.02 -11.33
CA GLU A 46 -36.84 -32.18 -12.02
C GLU A 46 -35.95 -33.43 -12.02
N SER A 47 -34.73 -33.35 -11.47
CA SER A 47 -33.81 -34.48 -11.38
C SER A 47 -33.23 -34.62 -9.98
N ASP A 48 -33.04 -35.86 -9.54
CA ASP A 48 -32.28 -36.21 -8.33
C ASP A 48 -30.77 -36.26 -8.57
N ARG A 49 -30.30 -35.74 -9.71
CA ARG A 49 -28.88 -35.71 -10.03
C ARG A 49 -28.15 -34.86 -9.01
N ARG A 50 -27.13 -35.46 -8.41
CA ARG A 50 -26.26 -34.86 -7.43
C ARG A 50 -24.84 -34.92 -7.92
N CYS A 51 -24.07 -33.90 -7.61
CA CYS A 51 -22.63 -33.93 -7.82
C CYS A 51 -22.01 -35.12 -7.06
N ILE A 52 -21.08 -35.84 -7.68
CA ILE A 52 -20.44 -37.01 -7.06
C ILE A 52 -19.66 -36.61 -5.80
N LEU A 53 -18.94 -35.49 -5.86
CA LEU A 53 -18.12 -34.99 -4.76
C LEU A 53 -18.97 -34.44 -3.61
N HIS A 54 -19.75 -33.38 -3.86
CA HIS A 54 -20.49 -32.70 -2.79
C HIS A 54 -21.83 -33.36 -2.43
N ARG A 55 -22.34 -34.28 -3.25
CA ARG A 55 -23.69 -34.88 -3.11
C ARG A 55 -24.82 -33.84 -3.01
N GLN A 56 -24.56 -32.62 -3.46
CA GLN A 56 -25.55 -31.55 -3.50
C GLN A 56 -26.31 -31.54 -4.82
N ARG A 57 -27.51 -30.96 -4.78
CA ARG A 57 -28.37 -30.80 -5.95
C ARG A 57 -27.67 -29.97 -7.00
N ALA A 58 -27.76 -30.40 -8.25
CA ALA A 58 -27.14 -29.68 -9.35
C ALA A 58 -27.83 -28.33 -9.62
N GLY A 59 -27.06 -27.36 -10.08
CA GLY A 59 -27.51 -26.04 -10.54
C GLY A 59 -27.48 -25.92 -12.06
N LYS A 60 -28.18 -24.90 -12.57
CA LYS A 60 -28.19 -24.47 -13.97
C LYS A 60 -27.26 -23.29 -14.14
N PHE A 61 -26.35 -23.39 -15.10
CA PHE A 61 -25.30 -22.40 -15.34
C PHE A 61 -25.11 -22.14 -16.83
N VAL A 62 -24.55 -20.97 -17.13
CA VAL A 62 -24.13 -20.60 -18.49
C VAL A 62 -22.63 -20.37 -18.46
N ALA A 63 -21.90 -21.07 -19.32
CA ALA A 63 -20.45 -20.96 -19.41
C ALA A 63 -20.04 -19.57 -19.92
N PHE A 64 -19.00 -19.01 -19.33
CA PHE A 64 -18.39 -17.74 -19.68
C PHE A 64 -16.89 -17.93 -19.86
N GLU A 65 -16.52 -18.86 -20.72
CA GLU A 65 -15.10 -19.16 -20.97
C GLU A 65 -14.91 -19.83 -22.32
N GLY A 66 -13.81 -19.50 -23.00
CA GLY A 66 -13.32 -20.18 -24.19
C GLY A 66 -14.38 -20.43 -25.28
N THR A 67 -14.29 -21.60 -25.91
CA THR A 67 -15.18 -22.01 -27.01
C THR A 67 -16.59 -22.37 -26.58
N ASP A 68 -16.84 -22.48 -25.27
CA ASP A 68 -18.15 -22.86 -24.72
C ASP A 68 -18.94 -21.67 -24.21
N THR A 69 -18.42 -20.45 -24.38
CA THR A 69 -19.09 -19.21 -23.98
C THR A 69 -20.54 -19.17 -24.48
N GLY A 70 -21.45 -18.91 -23.54
CA GLY A 70 -22.89 -18.85 -23.77
C GLY A 70 -23.60 -20.21 -23.77
N ARG A 71 -22.90 -21.35 -23.70
CA ARG A 71 -23.54 -22.68 -23.62
C ARG A 71 -24.06 -22.94 -22.21
N ARG A 72 -25.23 -23.55 -22.15
CA ARG A 72 -25.87 -23.93 -20.89
C ARG A 72 -25.42 -25.30 -20.43
N PHE A 73 -25.16 -25.43 -19.13
CA PHE A 73 -24.79 -26.67 -18.50
C PHE A 73 -25.41 -26.85 -17.12
N ILE A 74 -25.44 -28.09 -16.67
CA ILE A 74 -25.80 -28.51 -15.34
C ILE A 74 -24.51 -28.82 -14.58
N GLY A 75 -24.33 -28.22 -13.42
CA GLY A 75 -23.10 -28.29 -12.64
C GLY A 75 -23.34 -28.42 -11.15
N CYS A 76 -22.28 -28.62 -10.37
CA CYS A 76 -22.38 -28.52 -8.92
C CYS A 76 -22.66 -27.07 -8.51
N ALA A 77 -23.62 -26.86 -7.60
CA ALA A 77 -23.96 -25.53 -7.09
C ALA A 77 -23.20 -25.14 -5.82
N THR A 78 -22.21 -25.93 -5.44
CA THR A 78 -21.42 -25.71 -4.23
C THR A 78 -20.25 -24.76 -4.52
N GLU A 79 -20.03 -23.79 -3.64
CA GLU A 79 -18.98 -22.76 -3.77
C GLU A 79 -17.68 -23.12 -3.02
N ASP A 80 -17.51 -24.38 -2.59
CA ASP A 80 -16.40 -24.86 -1.75
C ASP A 80 -15.02 -24.82 -2.44
N GLY A 81 -14.91 -24.20 -3.62
CA GLY A 81 -13.69 -24.05 -4.41
C GLY A 81 -13.17 -25.34 -5.05
N VAL A 82 -13.78 -26.48 -4.73
CA VAL A 82 -13.42 -27.78 -5.32
C VAL A 82 -14.13 -27.95 -6.66
N ASN A 83 -13.33 -28.06 -7.71
CA ASN A 83 -13.85 -28.25 -9.06
C ASN A 83 -14.52 -29.64 -9.19
N CYS A 84 -15.78 -29.64 -9.58
CA CYS A 84 -16.58 -30.85 -9.77
C CYS A 84 -16.77 -31.23 -11.24
N GLY A 85 -16.24 -30.42 -12.15
CA GLY A 85 -16.53 -30.46 -13.57
C GLY A 85 -17.99 -30.16 -13.91
N VAL A 86 -18.24 -30.16 -15.21
CA VAL A 86 -19.59 -30.12 -15.77
C VAL A 86 -20.25 -31.50 -15.60
N LEU A 87 -21.47 -31.54 -15.06
CA LEU A 87 -22.23 -32.79 -14.97
C LEU A 87 -22.88 -33.14 -16.30
N GLU A 88 -23.44 -32.14 -16.99
CA GLU A 88 -24.12 -32.33 -18.27
C GLU A 88 -24.20 -31.02 -19.05
N TRP A 89 -23.91 -31.08 -20.35
CA TRP A 89 -24.18 -29.97 -21.27
C TRP A 89 -25.63 -30.03 -21.75
N VAL A 90 -26.35 -28.92 -21.65
CA VAL A 90 -27.73 -28.81 -22.16
C VAL A 90 -27.72 -28.51 -23.65
N ASP A 91 -26.80 -27.64 -24.08
CA ASP A 91 -26.68 -27.26 -25.49
C ASP A 91 -25.63 -28.13 -26.19
N ALA A 92 -25.87 -28.41 -27.48
CA ALA A 92 -24.86 -29.03 -28.34
C ALA A 92 -23.60 -28.13 -28.44
N PRO A 93 -22.43 -28.70 -28.76
CA PRO A 93 -21.26 -27.91 -29.08
C PRO A 93 -21.57 -26.90 -30.18
N TRP A 94 -20.99 -25.70 -30.07
CA TRP A 94 -21.13 -24.71 -31.13
C TRP A 94 -20.56 -25.25 -32.45
N PRO A 95 -21.11 -24.85 -33.61
CA PRO A 95 -20.47 -25.14 -34.89
C PRO A 95 -19.01 -24.67 -34.90
N VAL A 96 -18.14 -25.41 -35.60
CA VAL A 96 -16.68 -25.15 -35.64
C VAL A 96 -16.35 -23.69 -35.98
N ILE A 97 -17.14 -23.07 -36.86
CA ILE A 97 -16.96 -21.67 -37.24
C ILE A 97 -17.14 -20.75 -36.03
N LEU A 98 -18.17 -20.97 -35.22
CA LEU A 98 -18.44 -20.16 -34.04
C LEU A 98 -17.41 -20.44 -32.93
N GLN A 99 -16.98 -21.68 -32.74
CA GLN A 99 -15.89 -22.00 -31.81
C GLN A 99 -14.62 -21.21 -32.16
N ARG A 100 -14.21 -21.18 -33.43
CA ARG A 100 -13.07 -20.39 -33.90
C ARG A 100 -13.24 -18.88 -33.67
N CYS A 101 -14.44 -18.36 -33.88
CA CYS A 101 -14.75 -16.95 -33.58
C CYS A 101 -14.60 -16.66 -32.08
N LEU A 102 -15.13 -17.54 -31.22
CA LEU A 102 -15.03 -17.40 -29.77
C LEU A 102 -13.58 -17.47 -29.30
N THR A 103 -12.78 -18.43 -29.78
CA THR A 103 -11.34 -18.49 -29.50
C THR A 103 -10.67 -17.15 -29.82
N LYS A 104 -10.88 -16.61 -31.02
CA LYS A 104 -10.28 -15.35 -31.42
C LYS A 104 -10.72 -14.17 -30.55
N LEU A 105 -11.99 -14.13 -30.13
CA LEU A 105 -12.50 -13.09 -29.24
C LEU A 105 -11.87 -13.17 -27.85
N TRP A 106 -11.69 -14.38 -27.31
CA TRP A 106 -11.00 -14.59 -26.05
C TRP A 106 -9.50 -14.27 -26.13
N ASP A 107 -8.82 -14.65 -27.21
CA ASP A 107 -7.42 -14.28 -27.45
C ASP A 107 -7.26 -12.76 -27.40
N MET A 108 -8.11 -12.03 -28.14
CA MET A 108 -8.13 -10.56 -28.12
C MET A 108 -8.43 -9.99 -26.73
N TYR A 109 -9.38 -10.58 -25.99
CA TYR A 109 -9.74 -10.14 -24.65
C TYR A 109 -8.57 -10.31 -23.67
N HIS A 110 -7.89 -11.46 -23.71
CA HIS A 110 -6.73 -11.73 -22.87
C HIS A 110 -5.53 -10.86 -23.22
N GLU A 111 -5.22 -10.68 -24.51
CA GLU A 111 -4.18 -9.76 -24.96
C GLU A 111 -4.43 -8.33 -24.49
N GLN A 112 -5.67 -7.83 -24.64
CA GLN A 112 -6.02 -6.48 -24.22
C GLN A 112 -5.99 -6.32 -22.70
N ASN A 113 -6.45 -7.32 -21.95
CA ASN A 113 -6.37 -7.33 -20.49
C ASN A 113 -4.93 -7.35 -20.00
N LEU A 114 -4.07 -8.15 -20.63
CA LEU A 114 -2.65 -8.23 -20.31
C LEU A 114 -1.97 -6.87 -20.53
N GLY A 115 -2.23 -6.22 -21.67
CA GLY A 115 -1.72 -4.87 -21.94
C GLY A 115 -2.17 -3.86 -20.89
N ARG A 116 -3.46 -3.86 -20.51
CA ARG A 116 -3.97 -2.99 -19.43
C ARG A 116 -3.33 -3.29 -18.08
N ALA A 117 -3.10 -4.56 -17.75
CA ALA A 117 -2.47 -4.96 -16.50
C ALA A 117 -1.03 -4.44 -16.42
N GLN A 118 -0.28 -4.56 -17.51
CA GLN A 118 1.08 -4.03 -17.63
C GLN A 118 1.11 -2.50 -17.52
N ASP A 119 0.22 -1.80 -18.23
CA ASP A 119 0.10 -0.34 -18.15
C ASP A 119 -0.22 0.13 -16.72
N ASN A 120 -1.16 -0.56 -16.05
CA ASN A 120 -1.53 -0.28 -14.67
C ASN A 120 -0.36 -0.52 -13.70
N GLU A 121 0.41 -1.58 -13.90
CA GLU A 121 1.59 -1.88 -13.09
C GLU A 121 2.70 -0.82 -13.27
N ALA A 122 2.97 -0.45 -14.53
CA ALA A 122 3.92 0.61 -14.85
C ALA A 122 3.51 1.96 -14.23
N HIS A 123 2.22 2.31 -14.37
CA HIS A 123 1.67 3.51 -13.75
C HIS A 123 1.76 3.46 -12.21
N GLY A 124 1.42 2.31 -11.60
CA GLY A 124 1.53 2.12 -10.15
C GLY A 124 2.96 2.30 -9.63
N THR A 125 3.95 1.84 -10.40
CA THR A 125 5.37 2.02 -10.09
C THR A 125 5.78 3.49 -10.12
N GLU A 126 5.36 4.24 -11.14
CA GLU A 126 5.65 5.68 -11.24
C GLU A 126 4.98 6.47 -10.12
N VAL A 127 3.71 6.17 -9.80
CA VAL A 127 2.99 6.79 -8.67
C VAL A 127 3.73 6.55 -7.35
N ALA A 128 4.21 5.32 -7.11
CA ALA A 128 4.96 4.99 -5.90
C ALA A 128 6.28 5.77 -5.81
N LYS A 129 6.95 6.00 -6.95
CA LYS A 129 8.16 6.83 -7.01
C LYS A 129 7.85 8.29 -6.70
N LEU A 130 6.84 8.87 -7.34
CA LEU A 130 6.41 10.25 -7.09
C LEU A 130 5.99 10.46 -5.63
N HIS A 131 5.35 9.48 -5.01
CA HIS A 131 4.99 9.54 -3.59
C HIS A 131 6.23 9.63 -2.68
N LYS A 132 7.27 8.82 -2.94
CA LYS A 132 8.54 8.90 -2.20
C LYS A 132 9.24 10.25 -2.36
N GLU A 133 9.22 10.82 -3.57
CA GLU A 133 9.78 12.14 -3.83
C GLU A 133 9.00 13.23 -3.07
N LEU A 134 7.67 13.12 -3.03
CA LEU A 134 6.81 14.03 -2.27
C LEU A 134 7.09 13.94 -0.77
N ASP A 135 7.20 12.74 -0.20
CA ASP A 135 7.53 12.54 1.21
C ASP A 135 8.91 13.10 1.56
N SER A 136 9.90 12.88 0.68
CA SER A 136 11.24 13.45 0.84
C SER A 136 11.19 14.98 0.85
N LEU A 137 10.44 15.57 -0.08
CA LEU A 137 10.30 17.02 -0.19
C LEU A 137 9.57 17.60 1.02
N ALA A 138 8.53 16.93 1.52
CA ALA A 138 7.81 17.32 2.73
C ALA A 138 8.74 17.33 3.96
N ASN A 139 9.58 16.31 4.10
CA ASN A 139 10.58 16.24 5.17
C ASN A 139 11.62 17.36 5.06
N GLN A 140 12.11 17.65 3.85
CA GLN A 140 13.05 18.76 3.60
C GLN A 140 12.41 20.11 3.92
N TYR A 141 11.16 20.32 3.52
CA TYR A 141 10.42 21.53 3.84
C TYR A 141 10.24 21.70 5.35
N SER A 142 9.86 20.65 6.06
CA SER A 142 9.72 20.67 7.53
C SER A 142 11.05 21.05 8.19
N GLN A 143 12.15 20.43 7.76
CA GLN A 143 13.48 20.75 8.30
C GLN A 143 13.87 22.21 8.06
N LEU A 144 13.59 22.74 6.87
CA LEU A 144 13.86 24.13 6.54
C LEU A 144 13.04 25.08 7.43
N VAL A 145 11.77 24.78 7.65
CA VAL A 145 10.90 25.56 8.55
C VAL A 145 11.44 25.56 9.98
N ASP A 146 11.89 24.41 10.47
CA ASP A 146 12.50 24.29 11.80
C ASP A 146 13.81 25.09 11.90
N ASP A 147 14.67 25.02 10.89
CA ASP A 147 15.95 25.72 10.87
C ASP A 147 15.75 27.24 10.79
N VAL A 148 14.80 27.71 9.98
CA VAL A 148 14.41 29.12 9.93
C VAL A 148 13.85 29.59 11.28
N SER A 149 13.02 28.77 11.93
CA SER A 149 12.45 29.11 13.24
C SER A 149 13.54 29.26 14.30
N LYS A 150 14.49 28.32 14.35
CA LYS A 150 15.66 28.41 15.24
C LYS A 150 16.48 29.67 15.00
N LEU A 151 16.71 30.07 13.75
CA LEU A 151 17.46 31.29 13.42
C LEU A 151 16.81 32.54 14.03
N PHE A 152 15.48 32.62 14.01
CA PHE A 152 14.75 33.71 14.65
C PHE A 152 14.88 33.65 16.18
N ASP A 153 14.70 32.48 16.79
CA ASP A 153 14.84 32.31 18.25
C ASP A 153 16.24 32.68 18.76
N TYR A 154 17.30 32.27 18.05
CA TYR A 154 18.68 32.64 18.39
C TYR A 154 18.91 34.14 18.31
N GLN A 155 18.39 34.79 17.26
CA GLN A 155 18.57 36.22 17.08
C GLN A 155 17.83 37.04 18.14
N ASP A 156 16.63 36.61 18.52
CA ASP A 156 15.84 37.25 19.57
C ASP A 156 16.46 37.02 20.95
N GLY A 157 16.99 35.83 21.22
CA GLY A 157 17.75 35.54 22.44
C GLY A 157 19.00 36.41 22.62
N ILE A 158 19.77 36.61 21.54
CA ILE A 158 20.96 37.49 21.55
C ILE A 158 20.57 38.95 21.83
N LYS A 159 19.54 39.47 21.14
CA LYS A 159 19.07 40.85 21.33
C LYS A 159 18.53 41.10 22.74
N SER A 160 17.80 40.12 23.28
CA SER A 160 17.28 40.18 24.65
C SER A 160 18.40 40.30 25.68
N HIS A 161 19.41 39.43 25.59
CA HIS A 161 20.56 39.45 26.50
C HIS A 161 21.39 40.75 26.40
N ASP A 162 21.63 41.25 25.19
CA ASP A 162 22.37 42.50 24.99
C ASP A 162 21.64 43.72 25.57
N MET A 163 20.31 43.75 25.43
CA MET A 163 19.44 44.79 26.01
C MET A 163 19.45 44.75 27.55
N ASP A 164 19.46 43.55 28.15
CA ASP A 164 19.53 43.38 29.60
C ASP A 164 20.88 43.84 30.17
N CYS A 165 21.98 43.50 29.48
CA CYS A 165 23.33 43.92 29.88
C CYS A 165 23.50 45.44 29.81
N THR A 166 23.02 46.09 28.73
CA THR A 166 23.03 47.55 28.62
C THR A 166 22.13 48.21 29.66
N SER A 167 20.96 47.65 29.93
CA SER A 167 20.04 48.18 30.95
C SER A 167 20.66 48.10 32.36
N GLN A 168 21.33 47.01 32.71
CA GLN A 168 22.08 46.90 33.97
C GLN A 168 23.19 47.94 34.06
N ALA A 169 24.03 48.06 33.03
CA ALA A 169 25.13 49.03 33.02
C ALA A 169 24.64 50.48 33.17
N ILE A 170 23.52 50.83 32.51
CA ILE A 170 22.90 52.15 32.64
C ILE A 170 22.39 52.40 34.07
N ASN A 171 21.76 51.40 34.69
CA ASN A 171 21.25 51.53 36.06
C ASN A 171 22.40 51.68 37.07
N GLU A 172 23.48 50.91 36.94
CA GLU A 172 24.67 51.08 37.79
C GLU A 172 25.30 52.46 37.65
N LEU A 173 25.40 52.99 36.43
CA LEU A 173 25.90 54.34 36.17
C LEU A 173 25.01 55.41 36.81
N LYS A 174 23.68 55.28 36.70
CA LYS A 174 22.74 56.19 37.35
C LYS A 174 22.89 56.17 38.86
N GLU A 175 23.09 55.00 39.45
CA GLU A 175 23.25 54.86 40.89
C GLU A 175 24.59 55.43 41.39
N LYS A 176 25.70 55.18 40.68
CA LYS A 176 26.99 55.83 40.96
C LYS A 176 26.90 57.35 40.84
N LYS A 177 26.22 57.86 39.81
CA LYS A 177 25.99 59.31 39.64
C LYS A 177 25.26 59.90 40.84
N ARG A 178 24.17 59.27 41.31
CA ARG A 178 23.43 59.72 42.49
C ARG A 178 24.32 59.78 43.75
N ARG A 179 25.14 58.75 43.98
CA ARG A 179 26.07 58.72 45.12
C ARG A 179 27.10 59.85 45.06
N LEU A 180 27.66 60.13 43.87
CA LEU A 180 28.60 61.23 43.68
C LEU A 180 27.95 62.60 43.89
N GLU A 181 26.71 62.78 43.42
CA GLU A 181 25.94 64.01 43.65
C GLU A 181 25.66 64.24 45.14
N GLU A 182 25.27 63.18 45.87
CA GLU A 182 25.07 63.23 47.32
C GLU A 182 26.38 63.53 48.07
N GLN A 183 27.48 62.88 47.69
CA GLN A 183 28.80 63.11 48.29
C GLN A 183 29.25 64.56 48.06
N ALA A 184 29.17 65.06 46.83
CA ALA A 184 29.51 66.44 46.50
C ALA A 184 28.66 67.44 47.30
N LYS A 185 27.37 67.15 47.51
CA LYS A 185 26.48 67.98 48.32
C LYS A 185 26.91 68.05 49.78
N ILE A 186 27.37 66.93 50.35
CA ILE A 186 27.89 66.87 51.74
C ILE A 186 29.21 67.64 51.85
N GLU A 187 30.13 67.45 50.90
CA GLU A 187 31.42 68.15 50.88
C GLU A 187 31.25 69.67 50.82
N LEU A 188 30.35 70.15 49.95
CA LEU A 188 30.02 71.56 49.80
C LEU A 188 29.39 72.14 51.09
N GLN A 189 28.56 71.36 51.78
CA GLN A 189 28.04 71.75 53.10
C GLN A 189 29.15 71.84 54.16
N MET A 190 30.10 70.89 54.17
CA MET A 190 31.22 70.92 55.10
C MET A 190 32.16 72.12 54.88
N GLU A 191 32.50 72.45 53.63
CA GLU A 191 33.28 73.64 53.33
C GLU A 191 32.56 74.92 53.80
N LYS A 192 31.25 75.02 53.53
CA LYS A 192 30.45 76.15 53.98
C LYS A 192 30.45 76.30 55.51
N LEU A 193 30.47 75.18 56.25
CA LEU A 193 30.59 75.19 57.71
C LEU A 193 32.00 75.58 58.19
N LYS A 194 33.07 75.14 57.51
CA LYS A 194 34.45 75.52 57.81
C LYS A 194 34.67 77.02 57.62
N LEU A 195 34.25 77.57 56.48
CA LEU A 195 34.36 79.01 56.20
C LEU A 195 33.62 79.86 57.24
N LYS A 196 32.45 79.41 57.72
CA LYS A 196 31.73 80.09 58.80
C LYS A 196 32.47 80.06 60.14
N LYS A 197 33.16 78.96 60.48
CA LYS A 197 33.99 78.86 61.68
C LYS A 197 35.23 79.76 61.60
N GLU A 198 35.86 79.85 60.44
CA GLU A 198 37.01 80.74 60.22
C GLU A 198 36.61 82.22 60.30
N GLN A 199 35.43 82.59 59.79
CA GLN A 199 34.88 83.95 59.93
C GLN A 199 34.43 84.33 61.35
N SER A 200 34.30 83.38 62.28
CA SER A 200 33.92 83.63 63.68
C SER A 200 35.12 83.60 64.65
N HIS A 201 36.34 83.43 64.13
CA HIS A 201 37.60 83.53 64.87
C HIS A 201 38.51 84.70 64.41
N CYS A 202 37.99 85.58 63.54
CA CYS A 202 38.56 86.90 63.23
C CYS A 202 37.76 87.99 63.94
#